data_AF-A0AAN7I9Z0-F1
#
_entry.id   AF-A0AAN7I9Z0-F1
#
_cell.length_a   1.000
_cell.length_b   1.000
_cell.length_c   1.000
_cell.angle_alpha   90.00
_cell.angle_beta   90.00
_cell.angle_gamma   90.00
#
_symmetry.space_group_name_H-M   'P 1'
#
loop_
_entity.id
_entity.type
_entity.pdbx_description
1 polymer ?
#
loop_
_entity_poly.entity_id
_entity_poly.type
_entity_poly.pdbx_seq_one_letter_code
_entity_poly.pdbx_strand_id
1 'polypeptide(L)' 'MFSTAPLVCVSKSYGLRLPREFSLLMKQLLYLDRSTRLLAPNLNMLQDQRISIVSN' A
#
# COMPACT_ATOMS: atom_id res chain seq x y z
N MET A 1 -2.47 -14.32 5.08
CA MET A 1 -3.03 -13.64 3.87
C MET A 1 -3.24 -12.18 4.24
N PHE A 2 -2.65 -11.22 3.52
CA PHE A 2 -2.80 -9.79 3.86
C PHE A 2 -4.26 -9.37 3.73
N SER A 3 -4.81 -8.80 4.80
CA SER A 3 -6.20 -8.38 4.84
C SER A 3 -6.30 -6.91 4.46
N THR A 4 -7.10 -6.59 3.45
CA THR A 4 -7.49 -5.22 3.11
C THR A 4 -8.63 -4.71 4.01
N ALA A 5 -9.12 -5.52 4.96
CA ALA A 5 -10.22 -5.15 5.84
C ALA A 5 -9.99 -3.84 6.63
N PRO A 6 -8.77 -3.56 7.18
CA PRO A 6 -8.52 -2.30 7.86
C PRO A 6 -8.73 -1.08 6.95
N LEU A 7 -8.25 -1.17 5.70
CA LEU A 7 -8.41 -0.11 4.70
C LEU A 7 -9.89 0.14 4.37
N VAL A 8 -10.69 -0.92 4.25
CA VAL A 8 -12.13 -0.82 3.99
C VAL A 8 -12.87 -0.20 5.17
N CYS A 9 -12.47 -0.51 6.41
CA CYS A 9 -13.05 0.12 7.60
C CYS A 9 -12.73 1.63 7.63
N VAL A 10 -11.46 1.98 7.41
CA VAL A 10 -11.01 3.38 7.35
C VAL A 10 -11.76 4.12 6.24
N SER A 11 -11.83 3.59 5.02
CA SER A 11 -12.54 4.25 3.92
C SER A 11 -14.00 4.53 4.25
N LYS A 12 -14.69 3.58 4.89
CA LYS A 12 -16.08 3.75 5.33
C LYS A 12 -16.23 4.89 6.35
N SER A 13 -15.31 5.01 7.31
CA SER A 13 -15.31 6.11 8.29
C SER A 13 -15.16 7.49 7.64
N TYR A 14 -14.56 7.57 6.46
CA TYR A 14 -14.42 8.81 5.68
C TYR A 14 -15.47 8.96 4.57
N GLY A 15 -16.51 8.10 4.53
CA GLY A 15 -17.55 8.14 3.48
C GLY A 15 -17.07 7.68 2.10
N LEU A 16 -15.85 7.13 2.00
CA LEU A 16 -15.27 6.65 0.75
C LEU A 16 -15.73 5.22 0.43
N ARG A 17 -16.29 5.04 -0.77
CA ARG A 17 -16.60 3.71 -1.33
C ARG A 17 -15.49 3.29 -2.28
N LEU A 18 -14.60 2.42 -1.81
CA LEU A 18 -13.52 1.89 -2.64
C LEU A 18 -14.07 0.91 -3.70
N PRO A 19 -13.68 1.05 -4.98
CA PRO A 19 -14.03 0.11 -6.04
C PRO A 19 -13.51 -1.30 -5.75
N ARG A 20 -14.14 -2.33 -6.32
CA ARG A 20 -13.70 -3.73 -6.13
C ARG A 20 -12.31 -3.95 -6.71
N GLU A 21 -12.02 -3.34 -7.85
CA GLU A 21 -10.76 -3.38 -8.58
C GLU A 21 -9.64 -2.73 -7.76
N PHE A 22 -9.96 -1.69 -6.99
CA PHE A 22 -9.00 -1.06 -6.08
C PHE A 22 -8.50 -2.04 -5.02
N SER A 23 -9.37 -2.94 -4.53
CA SER A 23 -8.94 -3.97 -3.58
C SER A 23 -7.90 -4.94 -4.16
N LEU A 24 -7.92 -5.18 -5.49
CA LEU A 24 -6.92 -6.00 -6.16
C LEU A 24 -5.57 -5.28 -6.20
N LEU A 25 -5.55 -4.00 -6.59
CA LEU A 25 -4.35 -3.17 -6.59
C LEU A 25 -3.75 -3.06 -5.18
N MET A 26 -4.57 -2.91 -4.15
CA MET A 26 -4.11 -2.86 -2.76
C MET A 26 -3.47 -4.18 -2.32
N LYS A 27 -4.05 -5.33 -2.72
CA LYS A 27 -3.42 -6.63 -2.46
C LYS A 27 -2.08 -6.78 -3.16
N GLN A 28 -1.98 -6.34 -4.42
CA GLN A 28 -0.73 -6.37 -5.18
C GLN A 28 0.35 -5.50 -4.52
N LEU A 29 -0.01 -4.28 -4.08
CA LEU A 29 0.89 -3.39 -3.35
C LEU A 29 1.39 -4.02 -2.05
N LEU A 30 0.48 -4.58 -1.23
CA LEU A 30 0.84 -5.26 0.02
C LEU A 30 1.70 -6.51 -0.20
N TYR A 31 1.46 -7.23 -1.29
CA TYR A 31 2.26 -8.39 -1.67
C TYR A 31 3.68 -7.98 -2.07
N LEU A 32 3.82 -6.93 -2.87
CA LEU A 32 5.12 -6.39 -3.27
C LEU A 32 5.92 -5.92 -2.06
N ASP A 33 5.30 -5.17 -1.16
CA ASP A 33 5.92 -4.67 0.07
C ASP A 33 6.47 -5.81 0.96
N ARG A 34 5.74 -6.93 1.08
CA ARG A 34 6.27 -8.14 1.75
C ARG A 34 7.48 -8.72 1.03
N SER A 35 7.40 -8.86 -0.29
CA SER A 35 8.50 -9.43 -1.08
C SER A 35 9.77 -8.58 -0.92
N THR A 36 9.64 -7.24 -0.93
CA THR A 36 10.74 -6.33 -0.65
C THR A 36 11.32 -6.53 0.74
N ARG A 37 10.49 -6.61 1.79
CA ARG A 37 10.98 -6.88 3.16
C ARG A 37 11.65 -8.23 3.32
N LEU A 38 11.20 -9.24 2.59
CA LEU A 38 11.83 -10.57 2.60
C LEU A 38 13.22 -10.55 1.96
N LEU A 39 13.37 -9.80 0.86
CA LEU A 39 14.62 -9.74 0.09
C LEU A 39 15.61 -8.72 0.62
N ALA A 40 15.12 -7.63 1.21
CA ALA A 40 15.93 -6.51 1.71
C ALA A 40 15.31 -5.94 2.99
N PRO A 41 15.52 -6.57 4.16
CA PRO A 41 14.86 -6.21 5.42
C PRO A 41 15.12 -4.78 5.90
N ASN A 42 16.26 -4.21 5.51
CA ASN A 42 16.69 -2.87 5.91
C ASN A 42 16.39 -1.80 4.84
N LEU A 43 15.80 -2.19 3.70
CA LEU A 43 15.46 -1.24 2.65
C LEU A 43 14.19 -0.49 3.02
N ASN A 44 14.29 0.82 3.22
CA ASN A 44 13.12 1.68 3.34
C ASN A 44 12.83 2.38 2.01
N MET A 45 12.05 1.73 1.15
CA MET A 45 11.68 2.29 -0.15
C MET A 45 11.00 3.66 -0.04
N LEU A 46 10.15 3.89 0.97
CA LEU A 46 9.41 5.15 1.11
C LEU A 46 10.29 6.33 1.53
N GLN A 47 11.48 6.06 2.07
CA GLN A 47 12.49 7.08 2.40
C GLN A 47 13.54 7.23 1.29
N ASP A 48 13.43 6.46 0.21
CA ASP A 48 14.35 6.58 -0.92
C ASP A 48 14.11 7.91 -1.65
N GLN A 49 15.19 8.67 -1.85
CA GLN A 49 15.16 9.97 -2.50
C GLN A 49 14.54 9.92 -3.91
N ARG A 50 14.62 8.78 -4.61
CA ARG A 50 14.02 8.58 -5.94
C ARG A 50 12.50 8.56 -5.91
N ILE A 51 11.91 8.28 -4.75
CA ILE A 51 10.45 8.23 -4.55
C ILE A 51 9.96 9.57 -3.95
N SER A 52 10.84 10.57 -3.80
CA SER A 52 10.43 11.92 -3.40
C SER A 52 9.41 12.45 -4.41
N ILE A 53 8.18 12.67 -3.93
CA ILE A 53 7.13 13.33 -4.71
C ILE A 53 7.55 14.80 -4.77
N VAL A 54 8.35 15.14 -5.79
CA VAL A 54 8.70 16.53 -6.08
C VAL A 54 7.41 17.22 -6.51
N SER A 55 6.85 18.04 -5.61
CA SER A 55 5.83 19.01 -5.98
C SER A 55 6.51 20.09 -6.82
N ASN A 56 6.16 20.16 -8.10
CA ASN A 56 6.47 21.32 -8.93
C ASN A 56 5.50 22.47 -8.61
#